data_AF-A0A6P0SIQ4-F1
#
_entry.id   AF-A0A6P0SIQ4-F1
#
_cell.length_a   1.000
_cell.length_b   1.000
_cell.length_c   1.000
_cell.angle_alpha   90.00
_cell.angle_beta   90.00
_cell.angle_gamma   90.00
#
_symmetry.space_group_name_H-M   'P 1'
#
loop_
_entity.id
_entity.type
_entity.pdbx_description
1 polymer ?
#
loop_
_entity_poly.entity_id
_entity_poly.type
_entity_poly.pdbx_seq_one_letter_code
_entity_poly.pdbx_strand_id
1 'polypeptide(L)'
;APYLFKFKKGLEGNTREFICYKEHELLEFLKSIGLSKAERYPQFFVPMVLHRALKSPSLSSFMEKLARLSGLTNLFGSPIILKLTKT
;
A
#
# COMPACT_ATOMS: atom_id res chain seq x y z
N ALA A 1 13.37 -1.83 -2.62
CA ALA A 1 14.82 -2.16 -2.67
C ALA A 1 15.05 -3.28 -3.69
N PRO A 2 15.41 -2.96 -4.94
CA PRO A 2 15.51 -3.94 -6.03
C PRO A 2 16.57 -5.03 -5.81
N TYR A 3 17.64 -4.75 -5.07
CA TYR A 3 18.72 -5.72 -4.83
C TYR A 3 18.34 -6.85 -3.87
N LEU A 4 17.53 -6.57 -2.84
CA LEU A 4 17.09 -7.58 -1.87
C LEU A 4 16.10 -8.60 -2.50
N PHE A 5 15.42 -8.19 -3.57
CA PHE A 5 14.43 -9.01 -4.28
C PHE A 5 15.09 -10.19 -5.00
N LYS A 6 16.22 -9.97 -5.69
CA LYS A 6 16.94 -11.04 -6.41
C LYS A 6 17.41 -12.15 -5.47
N PHE A 7 17.88 -11.78 -4.27
CA PHE A 7 18.33 -12.73 -3.26
C PHE A 7 17.17 -13.56 -2.68
N LYS A 8 16.06 -12.92 -2.32
CA LYS A 8 14.86 -13.63 -1.82
C LYS A 8 14.21 -14.53 -2.88
N LYS A 9 14.18 -14.09 -4.15
CA LYS A 9 13.62 -14.84 -5.27
C LYS A 9 14.28 -16.22 -5.46
N GLY A 10 15.58 -16.34 -5.20
CA GLY A 10 16.29 -17.62 -5.28
C GLY A 10 15.93 -18.61 -4.17
N LEU A 11 15.46 -18.12 -3.02
CA LEU A 11 15.06 -18.93 -1.86
C LEU A 11 13.56 -19.31 -1.90
N GLU A 12 12.71 -18.47 -2.49
CA GLU A 12 11.25 -18.57 -2.34
C GLU A 12 10.55 -19.49 -3.35
N GLY A 13 11.22 -19.97 -4.41
CA GLY A 13 10.66 -20.99 -5.32
C GLY A 13 9.33 -20.58 -5.98
N ASN A 14 9.39 -20.12 -7.22
CA ASN A 14 8.23 -19.76 -8.06
C ASN A 14 7.45 -18.51 -7.61
N THR A 15 8.16 -17.44 -7.26
CA THR A 15 7.55 -16.12 -7.15
C THR A 15 7.33 -15.52 -8.55
N ARG A 16 6.07 -15.30 -8.92
CA ARG A 16 5.66 -14.53 -10.10
C ARG A 16 6.46 -13.22 -10.15
N GLU A 17 7.04 -12.93 -11.30
CA GLU A 17 7.76 -11.67 -11.47
C GLU A 17 6.79 -10.49 -11.36
N PHE A 18 7.18 -9.48 -10.58
CA PHE A 18 6.46 -8.23 -10.48
C PHE A 18 7.44 -7.06 -10.63
N ILE A 19 6.93 -5.98 -11.19
CA ILE A 19 7.62 -4.71 -11.30
C ILE A 19 7.06 -3.79 -10.23
N CYS A 20 7.93 -3.11 -9.50
CA CYS A 20 7.53 -2.06 -8.56
C CYS A 20 7.55 -0.71 -9.27
N TYR A 21 6.38 -0.23 -9.68
CA TYR A 21 6.22 1.14 -10.16
C TYR A 21 6.12 2.13 -9.01
N LYS A 22 6.64 3.34 -9.21
CA LYS A 22 6.39 4.47 -8.32
C LYS A 22 5.00 5.04 -8.59
N GLU A 23 4.37 5.65 -7.58
CA GLU A 23 3.00 6.18 -7.70
C GLU A 23 2.88 7.20 -8.86
N HIS A 24 3.87 8.07 -9.07
CA HIS A 24 3.84 9.06 -10.16
C HIS A 24 3.89 8.43 -11.55
N GLU A 25 4.68 7.36 -11.75
CA GLU A 25 4.76 6.65 -13.04
C GLU A 25 3.39 6.07 -13.42
N LEU A 26 2.69 5.50 -12.44
CA LEU A 26 1.32 5.00 -12.65
C LEU A 26 0.36 6.15 -12.98
N LEU A 27 0.42 7.26 -12.24
CA LEU A 27 -0.48 8.40 -12.45
C LEU A 27 -0.28 9.08 -13.81
N GLU A 28 0.97 9.22 -14.27
CA GLU A 28 1.29 9.77 -15.59
C GLU A 28 0.76 8.86 -16.71
N PHE A 29 0.95 7.55 -16.58
CA PHE A 29 0.41 6.58 -17.53
C PHE A 29 -1.13 6.58 -17.56
N LEU A 30 -1.77 6.61 -16.39
CA LEU A 30 -3.24 6.64 -16.30
C LEU A 30 -3.81 7.92 -16.90
N LYS A 31 -3.14 9.06 -16.67
CA LYS A 31 -3.51 10.34 -17.29
C LYS A 31 -3.38 10.30 -18.81
N SER A 32 -2.36 9.65 -19.36
CA SER A 32 -2.17 9.57 -20.82
C SER A 32 -3.28 8.78 -21.52
N ILE A 33 -3.98 7.89 -20.80
CA ILE A 33 -5.15 7.14 -21.31
C ILE A 33 -6.50 7.76 -20.91
N GLY A 34 -6.52 9.00 -20.42
CA GLY A 34 -7.75 9.73 -20.10
C GLY A 34 -8.37 9.40 -18.73
N LEU A 35 -7.59 8.84 -17.80
CA LEU A 35 -8.00 8.61 -16.42
C LEU A 35 -7.38 9.65 -15.49
N SER A 36 -8.19 10.27 -14.65
CA SER A 36 -7.75 11.22 -13.63
C SER A 36 -7.81 10.60 -12.23
N LYS A 37 -6.83 10.95 -11.37
CA LYS A 37 -6.84 10.59 -9.95
C LYS A 37 -8.06 11.21 -9.27
N ALA A 38 -8.91 10.36 -8.68
CA ALA A 38 -10.05 10.80 -7.90
C ALA A 38 -9.76 10.75 -6.40
N GLU A 39 -9.36 9.58 -5.89
CA GLU A 39 -9.11 9.41 -4.46
C GLU A 39 -7.94 8.46 -4.20
N ARG A 40 -7.30 8.63 -3.05
CA ARG A 40 -6.21 7.78 -2.56
C ARG A 40 -6.56 7.33 -1.15
N TYR A 41 -6.66 6.02 -0.95
CA TYR A 41 -7.10 5.42 0.30
C TYR A 41 -6.05 4.46 0.87
N PRO A 42 -5.17 4.94 1.77
CA PRO A 42 -4.26 4.10 2.53
C PRO A 42 -5.03 3.26 3.57
N GLN A 43 -4.81 1.95 3.57
CA GLN A 43 -5.62 1.03 4.37
C GLN A 43 -5.15 0.88 5.83
N PHE A 44 -3.85 0.77 6.07
CA PHE A 44 -3.32 0.50 7.41
C PHE A 44 -2.01 1.25 7.66
N PHE A 45 -1.76 1.67 8.89
CA PHE A 45 -0.47 2.19 9.31
C PHE A 45 0.32 1.18 10.15
N VAL A 46 -0.38 0.47 11.03
CA VAL A 46 0.18 -0.53 11.93
C VAL A 46 0.53 -1.80 11.13
N PRO A 47 1.74 -2.36 11.30
CA PRO A 47 2.13 -3.58 10.61
C PRO A 47 1.17 -4.75 10.84
N MET A 48 0.84 -5.48 9.77
CA MET A 48 -0.04 -6.66 9.80
C MET A 48 0.40 -7.76 10.77
N VAL A 49 1.69 -7.83 11.10
CA VAL A 49 2.18 -8.75 12.14
C VAL A 49 1.63 -8.41 13.52
N LEU A 50 1.52 -7.11 13.86
CA LEU A 50 0.97 -6.66 15.14
C LEU A 50 -0.54 -6.93 15.20
N HIS A 51 -1.28 -6.65 14.13
CA HIS A 51 -2.69 -7.01 14.05
C HIS A 51 -2.95 -8.50 14.30
N ARG A 52 -2.13 -9.37 13.70
CA ARG A 52 -2.23 -10.83 13.90
C ARG A 52 -1.80 -11.26 15.30
N ALA A 53 -0.80 -10.62 15.89
CA ALA A 53 -0.33 -10.93 17.23
C ALA A 53 -1.37 -10.57 18.31
N LEU A 54 -2.03 -9.42 18.16
CA LEU A 54 -3.04 -8.94 19.12
C LEU A 54 -4.33 -9.77 19.12
N LYS A 55 -4.66 -10.44 18.00
CA LYS A 55 -5.88 -11.26 17.81
C LYS A 55 -7.18 -10.57 18.24
N SER A 56 -7.18 -9.25 18.27
CA SER A 56 -8.28 -8.41 18.75
C SER A 56 -8.58 -7.32 17.71
N PRO A 57 -9.73 -7.40 17.01
CA PRO A 57 -10.14 -6.40 16.04
C PRO A 57 -10.36 -5.02 16.67
N SER A 58 -10.87 -4.95 17.91
CA SER A 58 -11.16 -3.69 18.59
C SER A 58 -9.89 -2.90 18.90
N LEU A 59 -8.87 -3.56 19.46
CA LEU A 59 -7.58 -2.92 19.75
C LEU A 59 -6.85 -2.52 18.47
N SER A 60 -6.88 -3.39 17.46
CA SER A 60 -6.35 -3.10 16.12
C SER A 60 -6.98 -1.85 15.51
N SER A 61 -8.30 -1.77 15.54
CA SER A 61 -9.06 -0.63 15.01
C SER A 61 -8.77 0.65 15.80
N PHE A 62 -8.63 0.55 17.12
CA PHE A 62 -8.28 1.69 17.96
C PHE A 62 -6.90 2.27 17.59
N MET A 63 -5.87 1.44 17.45
CA MET A 63 -4.54 1.88 17.04
C MET A 63 -4.55 2.53 15.66
N GLU A 64 -5.26 1.94 14.70
CA GLU A 64 -5.43 2.51 13.36
C GLU A 64 -6.15 3.86 13.40
N LYS A 65 -7.18 4.00 14.24
CA LYS A 65 -7.90 5.27 14.39
C LYS A 65 -6.98 6.38 14.90
N LEU A 66 -6.11 6.09 15.86
CA LEU A 66 -5.11 7.05 16.34
C LEU A 66 -4.11 7.43 15.25
N ALA A 67 -3.63 6.46 14.46
CA ALA A 67 -2.75 6.71 13.33
C ALA A 67 -3.42 7.55 12.21
N ARG A 68 -4.72 7.34 11.99
CA ARG A 68 -5.52 8.11 11.03
C ARG A 68 -5.72 9.54 11.50
N LEU A 69 -6.05 9.74 12.77
CA LEU A 69 -6.25 11.07 13.35
C LEU A 69 -4.96 11.90 13.38
N SER A 70 -3.81 11.25 13.56
CA SER A 70 -2.49 11.92 13.48
C SER A 70 -2.00 12.17 12.05
N GLY A 71 -2.72 11.71 11.03
CA GLY A 71 -2.32 11.84 9.62
C GLY A 71 -1.20 10.88 9.18
N LEU A 72 -0.66 10.06 10.09
CA LEU A 72 0.38 9.08 9.79
C LEU A 72 -0.07 8.06 8.73
N THR A 73 -1.34 7.66 8.79
CA THR A 73 -1.92 6.75 7.78
C THR A 73 -1.92 7.37 6.38
N ASN A 74 -2.09 8.70 6.25
CA ASN A 74 -2.10 9.35 4.92
C ASN A 74 -0.70 9.34 4.28
N LEU A 75 0.35 9.51 5.10
CA LEU A 75 1.74 9.58 4.64
C LEU A 75 2.37 8.20 4.45
N PHE A 76 2.21 7.30 5.42
CA PHE A 76 2.94 6.04 5.50
C PHE A 76 2.05 4.80 5.39
N GLY A 77 0.75 4.97 5.22
CA GLY A 77 -0.18 3.85 5.17
C GLY A 77 0.04 2.94 3.96
N SER A 78 -0.15 1.64 4.15
CA SER A 78 -0.04 0.61 3.12
C SER A 78 -0.95 -0.61 3.41
N PRO A 79 -1.37 -1.37 2.39
CA PRO A 79 -1.39 -1.01 0.98
C PRO A 79 -2.34 0.17 0.70
N ILE A 80 -2.25 0.77 -0.49
CA ILE A 80 -3.04 1.94 -0.89
C ILE A 80 -4.00 1.54 -2.01
N ILE A 81 -5.28 1.87 -1.86
CA ILE A 81 -6.27 1.79 -2.94
C ILE A 81 -6.31 3.13 -3.66
N LEU A 82 -6.14 3.11 -4.97
CA LEU A 82 -6.23 4.31 -5.82
C LEU A 82 -7.55 4.26 -6.58
N LYS A 83 -8.39 5.28 -6.40
CA LYS A 83 -9.62 5.47 -7.20
C LYS A 83 -9.31 6.42 -8.36
N LEU A 84 -9.70 6.00 -9.56
CA LEU A 84 -9.53 6.75 -10.80
C LEU A 84 -10.89 6.93 -11.45
N THR A 85 -11.07 8.04 -12.15
CA THR A 85 -12.27 8.33 -12.93
C THR A 85 -11.88 8.61 -14.36
N LYS A 86 -12.74 8.20 -15.30
CA LYS A 86 -12.60 8.62 -16.68
C LYS A 86 -13.03 10.08 -16.80
N THR A 87 -12.19 10.89 -17.44
CA THR A 87 -12.54 12.27 -17.79
C THR A 87 -13.55 12.27 -18.93
#